data_AF-A0A848ESQ3-F1
#
_entry.id   AF-A0A848ESQ3-F1
#
_cell.length_a   1.000
_cell.length_b   1.000
_cell.length_c   1.000
_cell.angle_alpha   90.00
_cell.angle_beta   90.00
_cell.angle_gamma   90.00
#
_symmetry.space_group_name_H-M   'P 1'
#
loop_
_entity.id
_entity.type
_entity.pdbx_description
1 polymer ?
#
loop_
_entity_poly.entity_id
_entity_poly.type
_entity_poly.pdbx_seq_one_letter_code
_entity_poly.pdbx_strand_id
1 'polypeptide(L)'
;MKIMFSAGEASGDLHGANLARALRELDPQVELLGMGGKEMETAGVDIVYDIKNLGVIGVGEILRKIPFFFRLRDFLVETMSREKPDVLVCIDYPGFNMRLIKAAKAAGIPVVYYILPTIWAWHKSRGKTIAKYTDLAISLFPFEAKMYEDMGTNVIYTGHPLVDTVHATMSRREACAYFGLDERKKTVLLMPGSRVQEVRGLLPCMLEAAKLIRQEAGDVQFILPRASTIDEVLLDELIKPSGIDVTIGEDRVYDMMNLSTAAIAASGTATLETALMGLPTLLVYRVNRLTYWLSKVLVHIDSIGLPNIIMGHRVIPELWQDEVTPGNIAAAMVPMITDKARREALHESLAAVRRTMGEPGAVQRTAQAILDFARERGAHEAIQ
;
A
#
# COMPACT_ATOMS: atom_id res chain seq x y z
N MET A 1 -19.54 -22.13 8.94
CA MET A 1 -18.41 -21.35 9.48
C MET A 1 -18.73 -19.88 9.28
N LYS A 2 -18.51 -19.06 10.31
CA LYS A 2 -18.83 -17.64 10.34
C LYS A 2 -17.58 -16.84 10.67
N ILE A 3 -17.21 -15.92 9.79
CA ILE A 3 -16.02 -15.07 9.92
C ILE A 3 -16.47 -13.63 10.11
N MET A 4 -15.98 -12.98 11.16
CA MET A 4 -16.19 -11.56 11.38
C MET A 4 -14.98 -10.75 10.94
N PHE A 5 -15.17 -9.69 10.16
CA PHE A 5 -14.11 -8.78 9.73
C PHE A 5 -14.09 -7.47 10.54
N SER A 6 -12.91 -6.85 10.60
CA SER A 6 -12.74 -5.48 11.07
C SER A 6 -11.77 -4.70 10.18
N ALA A 7 -12.32 -3.96 9.21
CA ALA A 7 -11.62 -3.00 8.35
C ALA A 7 -12.11 -1.58 8.64
N GLY A 8 -11.20 -0.63 8.88
CA GLY A 8 -11.55 0.74 9.32
C GLY A 8 -11.30 1.86 8.30
N GLU A 9 -10.75 1.53 7.13
CA GLU A 9 -10.38 2.49 6.08
C GLU A 9 -10.67 1.91 4.69
N ALA A 10 -10.68 2.76 3.66
CA ALA A 10 -11.00 2.36 2.29
C ALA A 10 -10.02 1.31 1.71
N SER A 11 -8.73 1.38 2.07
CA SER A 11 -7.75 0.35 1.69
C SER A 11 -8.08 -1.00 2.34
N GLY A 12 -8.41 -0.98 3.63
CA GLY A 12 -8.86 -2.17 4.37
C GLY A 12 -10.15 -2.76 3.80
N ASP A 13 -11.10 -1.92 3.38
CA ASP A 13 -12.35 -2.33 2.71
C ASP A 13 -12.04 -3.07 1.39
N LEU A 14 -11.15 -2.52 0.56
CA LEU A 14 -10.74 -3.18 -0.68
C LEU A 14 -10.05 -4.54 -0.41
N HIS A 15 -9.12 -4.58 0.54
CA HIS A 15 -8.45 -5.82 0.92
C HIS A 15 -9.41 -6.86 1.50
N GLY A 16 -10.36 -6.42 2.34
CA GLY A 16 -11.42 -7.25 2.89
C GLY A 16 -12.37 -7.78 1.82
N ALA A 17 -12.71 -6.98 0.82
CA ALA A 17 -13.55 -7.39 -0.30
C ALA A 17 -12.88 -8.48 -1.14
N ASN A 18 -11.60 -8.32 -1.46
CA ASN A 18 -10.83 -9.33 -2.19
C ASN A 18 -10.71 -10.63 -1.39
N LEU A 19 -10.45 -10.52 -0.08
CA LEU A 19 -10.40 -11.68 0.81
C LEU A 19 -11.76 -12.38 0.92
N ALA A 20 -12.86 -11.63 1.05
CA ALA A 20 -14.22 -12.15 1.10
C ALA A 20 -14.59 -12.94 -0.15
N ARG A 21 -14.24 -12.43 -1.35
CA ARG A 21 -14.43 -13.15 -2.61
C ARG A 21 -13.66 -14.47 -2.63
N ALA A 22 -12.36 -14.43 -2.29
CA ALA A 22 -11.52 -15.62 -2.23
C ALA A 22 -12.02 -16.65 -1.20
N LEU A 23 -12.50 -16.22 -0.04
CA LEU A 23 -13.09 -17.11 0.97
C LEU A 23 -14.36 -17.80 0.44
N ARG A 24 -15.24 -17.08 -0.25
CA ARG A 24 -16.46 -17.64 -0.85
C ARG A 24 -16.18 -18.58 -2.03
N GLU A 25 -15.13 -18.29 -2.80
CA GLU A 25 -14.65 -19.20 -3.85
C GLU A 25 -14.20 -20.55 -3.27
N LEU A 26 -13.52 -20.53 -2.14
CA LEU A 26 -13.02 -21.74 -1.45
C LEU A 26 -14.10 -22.44 -0.61
N ASP A 27 -15.03 -21.69 -0.01
CA ASP A 27 -16.13 -22.19 0.81
C ASP A 27 -17.41 -21.38 0.56
N PRO A 28 -18.29 -21.83 -0.36
CA PRO A 28 -19.52 -21.12 -0.69
C PRO A 28 -20.53 -20.99 0.47
N GLN A 29 -20.35 -21.75 1.56
CA GLN A 29 -21.22 -21.72 2.73
C GLN A 29 -20.68 -20.80 3.85
N VAL A 30 -19.53 -20.15 3.64
CA VAL A 30 -18.96 -19.26 4.64
C VAL A 30 -19.87 -18.03 4.85
N GLU A 31 -20.24 -17.79 6.10
CA GLU A 31 -20.96 -16.59 6.50
C GLU A 31 -19.95 -15.50 6.83
N LEU A 32 -20.08 -14.34 6.20
CA LEU A 32 -19.17 -13.22 6.37
C LEU A 32 -19.94 -12.02 6.92
N LEU A 33 -19.47 -11.44 8.02
CA LEU A 33 -20.03 -10.23 8.60
C LEU A 33 -18.92 -9.31 9.11
N GLY A 34 -19.23 -8.07 9.48
CA GLY A 34 -18.30 -7.25 10.26
C GLY A 34 -18.35 -5.76 9.97
N MET A 35 -17.26 -5.09 10.35
CA MET A 35 -17.05 -3.67 10.05
C MET A 35 -16.28 -3.54 8.74
N GLY A 36 -16.82 -2.76 7.80
CA GLY A 36 -16.29 -2.58 6.46
C GLY A 36 -17.04 -1.49 5.69
N GLY A 37 -16.74 -1.34 4.41
CA GLY A 37 -17.36 -0.36 3.53
C GLY A 37 -18.11 -0.99 2.37
N LYS A 38 -18.23 -0.22 1.28
CA LYS A 38 -19.05 -0.58 0.13
C LYS A 38 -18.46 -1.74 -0.66
N GLU A 39 -17.13 -1.86 -0.69
CA GLU A 39 -16.47 -2.95 -1.43
C GLU A 39 -16.71 -4.30 -0.76
N MET A 40 -16.59 -4.37 0.57
CA MET A 40 -16.90 -5.57 1.34
C MET A 40 -18.38 -5.95 1.26
N GLU A 41 -19.27 -4.96 1.36
CA GLU A 41 -20.72 -5.19 1.16
C GLU A 41 -21.00 -5.83 -0.21
N THR A 42 -20.40 -5.28 -1.27
CA THR A 42 -20.55 -5.78 -2.65
C THR A 42 -19.94 -7.18 -2.83
N ALA A 43 -18.89 -7.51 -2.06
CA ALA A 43 -18.32 -8.85 -2.01
C ALA A 43 -19.16 -9.86 -1.19
N GLY A 44 -20.27 -9.42 -0.60
CA GLY A 44 -21.20 -10.26 0.16
C GLY A 44 -20.89 -10.35 1.65
N VAL A 45 -20.17 -9.39 2.22
CA VAL A 45 -20.02 -9.29 3.68
C VAL A 45 -21.24 -8.55 4.24
N ASP A 46 -21.86 -9.11 5.28
CA ASP A 46 -22.91 -8.42 6.03
C ASP A 46 -22.30 -7.31 6.92
N ILE A 47 -22.48 -6.05 6.50
CA ILE A 47 -21.86 -4.91 7.15
C ILE A 47 -22.69 -4.49 8.38
N VAL A 48 -22.25 -4.92 9.56
CA VAL A 48 -22.84 -4.51 10.84
C VAL A 48 -22.41 -3.10 11.26
N TYR A 49 -21.34 -2.58 10.66
CA TYR A 49 -20.89 -1.20 10.87
C TYR A 49 -20.16 -0.63 9.64
N ASP A 50 -20.71 0.44 9.04
CA ASP A 50 -20.13 1.09 7.86
C ASP A 50 -19.03 2.10 8.27
N ILE A 51 -17.84 1.95 7.66
CA ILE A 51 -16.68 2.84 7.86
C ILE A 51 -16.94 4.31 7.47
N LYS A 52 -17.95 4.62 6.64
CA LYS A 52 -18.37 6.00 6.35
C LYS A 52 -18.74 6.76 7.62
N ASN A 53 -19.23 6.05 8.64
CA ASN A 53 -19.58 6.63 9.93
C ASN A 53 -18.35 7.07 10.77
N LEU A 54 -17.14 6.64 10.39
CA LEU A 54 -15.89 7.03 11.06
C LEU A 54 -15.47 8.47 10.68
N GLY A 55 -15.71 8.88 9.42
CA GLY A 55 -15.37 10.20 8.86
C GLY A 55 -13.86 10.43 8.69
N VAL A 56 -13.47 11.42 7.86
CA VAL A 56 -12.06 11.85 7.73
C VAL A 56 -11.67 12.62 9.00
N ILE A 57 -10.67 12.12 9.75
CA ILE A 57 -10.37 12.65 11.09
C ILE A 57 -9.04 13.40 11.08
N GLY A 58 -9.07 14.71 11.36
CA GLY A 58 -7.87 15.50 11.66
C GLY A 58 -7.30 15.19 13.05
N VAL A 59 -6.01 15.49 13.28
CA VAL A 59 -5.29 15.18 14.53
C VAL A 59 -5.98 15.73 15.79
N GLY A 60 -6.59 16.92 15.73
CA GLY A 60 -7.34 17.52 16.84
C GLY A 60 -8.75 16.93 17.07
N GLU A 61 -9.38 16.37 16.04
CA GLU A 61 -10.69 15.74 16.13
C GLU A 61 -10.62 14.30 16.65
N ILE A 62 -9.48 13.63 16.47
CA ILE A 62 -9.21 12.27 16.98
C ILE A 62 -9.43 12.20 18.50
N LEU A 63 -8.92 13.18 19.26
CA LEU A 63 -9.04 13.18 20.73
C LEU A 63 -10.50 13.27 21.19
N ARG A 64 -11.33 14.06 20.50
CA ARG A 64 -12.76 14.21 20.82
C ARG A 64 -13.57 12.95 20.48
N LYS A 65 -13.11 12.15 19.51
CA LYS A 65 -13.76 10.90 19.09
C LYS A 65 -13.26 9.65 19.83
N ILE A 66 -12.33 9.75 20.78
CA ILE A 66 -11.89 8.60 21.59
C ILE A 66 -13.07 7.83 22.22
N PRO A 67 -14.06 8.48 22.89
CA PRO A 67 -15.19 7.77 23.48
C PRO A 67 -16.05 7.03 22.44
N PHE A 68 -16.10 7.53 21.20
CA PHE A 68 -16.79 6.88 20.11
C PHE A 68 -16.11 5.57 19.71
N PHE A 69 -14.78 5.53 19.61
CA PHE A 69 -14.06 4.28 19.31
C PHE A 69 -14.22 3.21 20.41
N PHE A 70 -14.35 3.63 21.67
CA PHE A 70 -14.67 2.69 22.75
C PHE A 70 -16.08 2.11 22.59
N ARG A 71 -17.09 2.94 22.30
CA ARG A 71 -18.45 2.47 22.01
C ARG A 71 -18.52 1.54 20.80
N LEU A 72 -17.78 1.86 19.74
CA LEU A 72 -17.70 1.01 18.56
C LEU A 72 -17.08 -0.35 18.88
N ARG A 73 -15.98 -0.37 19.64
CA ARG A 73 -15.39 -1.64 20.11
C ARG A 73 -16.42 -2.46 20.88
N ASP A 74 -17.14 -1.83 21.81
CA ASP A 74 -18.11 -2.53 22.66
C ASP A 74 -19.27 -3.08 21.83
N PHE A 75 -19.75 -2.33 20.83
CA PHE A 75 -20.73 -2.80 19.85
C PHE A 75 -20.24 -4.02 19.06
N LEU A 76 -18.99 -4.03 18.60
CA LEU A 76 -18.43 -5.18 17.88
C LEU A 76 -18.26 -6.39 18.80
N VAL A 77 -17.92 -6.20 20.07
CA VAL A 77 -17.82 -7.28 21.06
C VAL A 77 -19.20 -7.87 21.40
N GLU A 78 -20.21 -7.03 21.55
CA GLU A 78 -21.59 -7.46 21.72
C GLU A 78 -22.07 -8.24 20.48
N THR A 79 -21.72 -7.77 19.29
CA THR A 79 -22.01 -8.47 18.04
C THR A 79 -21.31 -9.82 17.98
N MET A 80 -20.02 -9.91 18.34
CA MET A 80 -19.32 -11.20 18.46
C MET A 80 -20.00 -12.15 19.44
N SER A 81 -20.52 -11.63 20.57
CA SER A 81 -21.21 -12.44 21.57
C SER A 81 -22.55 -13.01 21.07
N ARG A 82 -23.27 -12.24 20.25
CA ARG A 82 -24.55 -12.63 19.64
C ARG A 82 -24.34 -13.60 18.47
N GLU A 83 -23.45 -13.23 17.56
CA GLU A 83 -23.26 -13.93 16.29
C GLU A 83 -22.36 -15.15 16.40
N LYS A 84 -21.49 -15.18 17.42
CA LYS A 84 -20.50 -16.23 17.71
C LYS A 84 -19.68 -16.61 16.48
N PRO A 85 -18.92 -15.67 15.90
CA PRO A 85 -18.04 -16.00 14.78
C PRO A 85 -16.94 -16.98 15.23
N ASP A 86 -16.56 -17.89 14.35
CA ASP A 86 -15.47 -18.84 14.56
C ASP A 86 -14.11 -18.11 14.64
N VAL A 87 -13.99 -16.97 13.96
CA VAL A 87 -12.78 -16.14 13.97
C VAL A 87 -13.09 -14.67 13.66
N LEU A 88 -12.37 -13.78 14.33
CA LEU A 88 -12.26 -12.37 14.00
C LEU A 88 -11.03 -12.14 13.11
N VAL A 89 -11.22 -11.61 11.91
CA VAL A 89 -10.15 -11.19 10.99
C VAL A 89 -10.02 -9.67 11.02
N CYS A 90 -8.99 -9.17 11.70
CA CYS A 90 -8.63 -7.75 11.68
C CYS A 90 -7.80 -7.45 10.44
N ILE A 91 -8.20 -6.44 9.66
CA ILE A 91 -7.50 -6.03 8.43
C ILE A 91 -6.89 -4.65 8.65
N ASP A 92 -5.56 -4.60 8.73
CA ASP A 92 -4.80 -3.37 8.98
C ASP A 92 -5.36 -2.59 10.21
N TYR A 93 -5.41 -1.27 10.15
CA TYR A 93 -6.06 -0.35 11.08
C TYR A 93 -5.66 -0.54 12.56
N PRO A 94 -4.35 -0.56 12.88
CA PRO A 94 -3.84 -0.94 14.20
C PRO A 94 -4.32 -0.04 15.33
N GLY A 95 -4.64 1.24 15.07
CA GLY A 95 -5.10 2.16 16.10
C GLY A 95 -6.35 1.70 16.85
N PHE A 96 -7.29 1.07 16.12
CA PHE A 96 -8.52 0.50 16.66
C PHE A 96 -8.41 -1.01 16.87
N ASN A 97 -7.94 -1.75 15.87
CA ASN A 97 -7.92 -3.21 15.89
C ASN A 97 -7.08 -3.77 17.05
N MET A 98 -5.99 -3.12 17.47
CA MET A 98 -5.22 -3.55 18.64
C MET A 98 -6.02 -3.53 19.96
N ARG A 99 -7.03 -2.67 20.07
CA ARG A 99 -7.95 -2.67 21.23
C ARG A 99 -9.04 -3.71 21.06
N LEU A 100 -9.52 -3.91 19.84
CA LEU A 100 -10.51 -4.92 19.51
C LEU A 100 -9.99 -6.34 19.75
N ILE A 101 -8.78 -6.68 19.29
CA ILE A 101 -8.20 -8.02 19.48
C ILE A 101 -8.07 -8.40 20.96
N LYS A 102 -7.77 -7.44 21.84
CA LYS A 102 -7.74 -7.68 23.29
C LYS A 102 -9.12 -8.05 23.84
N ALA A 103 -10.16 -7.35 23.37
CA ALA A 103 -11.52 -7.58 23.82
C ALA A 103 -12.09 -8.88 23.21
N ALA A 104 -11.80 -9.17 21.94
CA ALA A 104 -12.15 -10.43 21.28
C ALA A 104 -11.53 -11.63 22.01
N LYS A 105 -10.23 -11.55 22.33
CA LYS A 105 -9.55 -12.57 23.13
C LYS A 105 -10.16 -12.77 24.51
N ALA A 106 -10.54 -11.70 25.19
CA ALA A 106 -11.22 -11.80 26.48
C ALA A 106 -12.62 -12.41 26.37
N ALA A 107 -13.28 -12.27 25.21
CA ALA A 107 -14.56 -12.89 24.88
C ALA A 107 -14.42 -14.33 24.33
N GLY A 108 -13.20 -14.89 24.29
CA GLY A 108 -12.95 -16.24 23.79
C GLY A 108 -12.97 -16.38 22.26
N ILE A 109 -13.02 -15.28 21.50
CA ILE A 109 -13.03 -15.31 20.04
C ILE A 109 -11.59 -15.39 19.50
N PRO A 110 -11.26 -16.38 18.64
CA PRO A 110 -9.97 -16.44 17.97
C PRO A 110 -9.73 -15.23 17.07
N VAL A 111 -8.47 -14.80 16.97
CA VAL A 111 -8.08 -13.59 16.24
C VAL A 111 -7.06 -13.92 15.16
N VAL A 112 -7.41 -13.62 13.91
CA VAL A 112 -6.48 -13.48 12.80
C VAL A 112 -6.19 -11.99 12.58
N TYR A 113 -4.92 -11.65 12.38
CA TYR A 113 -4.52 -10.29 12.00
C TYR A 113 -3.89 -10.30 10.61
N TYR A 114 -4.59 -9.75 9.63
CA TYR A 114 -4.17 -9.63 8.24
C TYR A 114 -3.68 -8.22 7.94
N ILE A 115 -2.58 -8.09 7.19
CA ILE A 115 -1.88 -6.82 6.91
C ILE A 115 -1.35 -6.23 8.21
N LEU A 116 -0.23 -6.79 8.65
CA LEU A 116 0.41 -6.39 9.90
C LEU A 116 0.92 -4.95 9.79
N PRO A 117 0.84 -4.16 10.87
CA PRO A 117 1.51 -2.88 10.89
C PRO A 117 3.01 -3.11 10.92
N THR A 118 3.64 -2.74 9.82
CA THR A 118 5.02 -2.30 9.68
C THR A 118 5.63 -1.72 10.97
N ILE A 119 6.33 -2.54 11.76
CA ILE A 119 6.79 -2.15 13.12
C ILE A 119 7.84 -1.02 13.07
N TRP A 120 8.59 -0.81 11.99
CA TRP A 120 9.56 0.31 11.92
C TRP A 120 8.88 1.69 11.93
N ALA A 121 7.62 1.78 11.49
CA ALA A 121 6.83 3.01 11.59
C ALA A 121 6.13 3.19 12.95
N TRP A 122 6.22 2.21 13.86
CA TRP A 122 5.46 2.18 15.11
C TRP A 122 6.30 1.82 16.34
N HIS A 123 5.91 2.34 17.51
CA HIS A 123 6.60 2.04 18.77
C HIS A 123 6.61 0.52 19.05
N LYS A 124 7.77 -0.06 19.41
CA LYS A 124 7.96 -1.52 19.68
C LYS A 124 6.89 -2.16 20.59
N SER A 125 6.26 -1.37 21.46
CA SER A 125 5.16 -1.82 22.33
C SER A 125 3.89 -2.25 21.57
N ARG A 126 3.67 -1.74 20.34
CA ARG A 126 2.51 -2.10 19.52
C ARG A 126 2.66 -3.49 18.90
N GLY A 127 3.84 -3.81 18.36
CA GLY A 127 4.16 -5.16 17.86
C GLY A 127 3.93 -6.24 18.92
N LYS A 128 4.39 -5.99 20.16
CA LYS A 128 4.16 -6.89 21.30
C LYS A 128 2.68 -7.13 21.62
N THR A 129 1.83 -6.13 21.40
CA THR A 129 0.39 -6.30 21.61
C THR A 129 -0.20 -7.24 20.56
N ILE A 130 0.14 -7.03 19.28
CA ILE A 130 -0.35 -7.91 18.21
C ILE A 130 0.14 -9.33 18.44
N ALA A 131 1.44 -9.51 18.71
CA ALA A 131 2.04 -10.80 19.03
C ALA A 131 1.32 -11.54 20.18
N LYS A 132 0.93 -10.80 21.23
CA LYS A 132 0.27 -11.39 22.41
C LYS A 132 -1.19 -11.79 22.18
N TYR A 133 -1.94 -11.03 21.39
CA TYR A 133 -3.41 -11.16 21.29
C TYR A 133 -3.89 -11.71 19.94
N THR A 134 -2.98 -12.11 19.06
CA THR A 134 -3.31 -12.70 17.76
C THR A 134 -2.98 -14.19 17.78
N ASP A 135 -3.90 -15.03 17.28
CA ASP A 135 -3.68 -16.47 17.14
C ASP A 135 -2.98 -16.84 15.82
N LEU A 136 -3.24 -16.07 14.77
CA LEU A 136 -2.57 -16.20 13.48
C LEU A 136 -2.36 -14.81 12.88
N ALA A 137 -1.10 -14.44 12.68
CA ALA A 137 -0.71 -13.23 11.98
C ALA A 137 -0.44 -13.57 10.51
N ILE A 138 -0.94 -12.75 9.58
CA ILE A 138 -0.72 -12.91 8.14
C ILE A 138 -0.02 -11.67 7.62
N SER A 139 1.25 -11.84 7.28
CA SER A 139 2.13 -10.77 6.83
C SER A 139 2.11 -10.62 5.31
N LEU A 140 2.18 -9.37 4.85
CA LEU A 140 2.41 -9.05 3.43
C LEU A 140 3.90 -9.01 3.06
N PHE A 141 4.78 -9.04 4.05
CA PHE A 141 6.22 -8.95 3.83
C PHE A 141 6.97 -10.05 4.59
N PRO A 142 8.02 -10.64 3.97
CA PRO A 142 8.77 -11.74 4.59
C PRO A 142 9.53 -11.30 5.84
N PHE A 143 10.10 -10.09 5.84
CA PHE A 143 10.84 -9.56 6.99
C PHE A 143 9.93 -9.20 8.17
N GLU A 144 8.69 -8.75 7.90
CA GLU A 144 7.68 -8.57 8.94
C GLU A 144 7.28 -9.91 9.56
N ALA A 145 7.05 -10.94 8.74
CA ALA A 145 6.76 -12.28 9.23
C ALA A 145 7.88 -12.77 10.14
N LYS A 146 9.14 -12.64 9.71
CA LYS A 146 10.29 -13.05 10.51
C LYS A 146 10.34 -12.34 11.87
N MET A 147 10.10 -11.04 11.89
CA MET A 147 10.10 -10.26 13.12
C MET A 147 8.99 -10.67 14.10
N TYR A 148 7.77 -10.96 13.63
CA TYR A 148 6.69 -11.44 14.50
C TYR A 148 6.91 -12.89 14.96
N GLU A 149 7.56 -13.72 14.14
CA GLU A 149 7.99 -15.07 14.50
C GLU A 149 9.01 -15.01 15.65
N ASP A 150 9.99 -14.12 15.56
CA ASP A 150 10.99 -13.91 16.62
C ASP A 150 10.36 -13.36 17.93
N MET A 151 9.15 -12.78 17.86
CA MET A 151 8.35 -12.40 19.04
C MET A 151 7.50 -13.55 19.59
N GLY A 152 7.55 -14.74 18.99
CA GLY A 152 6.77 -15.92 19.38
C GLY A 152 5.34 -15.93 18.86
N THR A 153 5.03 -15.14 17.82
CA THR A 153 3.70 -15.12 17.20
C THR A 153 3.61 -16.23 16.16
N ASN A 154 2.49 -16.95 16.12
CA ASN A 154 2.17 -17.79 14.97
C ASN A 154 1.89 -16.88 13.76
N VAL A 155 2.82 -16.83 12.83
CA VAL A 155 2.79 -15.91 11.69
C VAL A 155 3.12 -16.65 10.41
N ILE A 156 2.38 -16.32 9.36
CA ILE A 156 2.64 -16.80 8.01
C ILE A 156 2.86 -15.62 7.06
N TYR A 157 3.63 -15.87 6.01
CA TYR A 157 3.78 -14.96 4.89
C TYR A 157 3.07 -15.55 3.68
N THR A 158 2.06 -14.86 3.16
CA THR A 158 1.23 -15.35 2.05
C THR A 158 1.58 -14.70 0.71
N GLY A 159 2.57 -13.81 0.68
CA GLY A 159 2.90 -12.98 -0.50
C GLY A 159 2.21 -11.62 -0.46
N HIS A 160 2.56 -10.76 -1.41
CA HIS A 160 2.00 -9.41 -1.49
C HIS A 160 0.87 -9.34 -2.56
N PRO A 161 -0.36 -8.90 -2.23
CA PRO A 161 -1.49 -8.82 -3.17
C PRO A 161 -1.20 -8.03 -4.45
N LEU A 162 -0.30 -7.05 -4.38
CA LEU A 162 0.14 -6.29 -5.57
C LEU A 162 0.80 -7.17 -6.64
N VAL A 163 1.35 -8.34 -6.31
CA VAL A 163 1.90 -9.26 -7.33
C VAL A 163 0.80 -9.73 -8.29
N ASP A 164 -0.43 -9.84 -7.80
CA ASP A 164 -1.59 -10.24 -8.61
C ASP A 164 -2.17 -9.07 -9.42
N THR A 165 -2.17 -7.87 -8.85
CA THR A 165 -2.86 -6.70 -9.44
C THR A 165 -1.95 -5.85 -10.33
N VAL A 166 -0.64 -5.84 -10.08
CA VAL A 166 0.32 -4.99 -10.80
C VAL A 166 0.78 -5.68 -12.08
N HIS A 167 0.02 -5.46 -13.14
CA HIS A 167 0.38 -5.88 -14.48
C HIS A 167 -0.17 -4.89 -15.51
N ALA A 168 0.56 -4.74 -16.62
CA ALA A 168 0.06 -4.00 -17.77
C ALA A 168 -1.05 -4.81 -18.45
N THR A 169 -2.02 -4.10 -19.00
CA THR A 169 -3.09 -4.68 -19.82
C THR A 169 -2.88 -4.44 -21.31
N MET A 170 -2.02 -3.49 -21.67
CA MET A 170 -1.66 -3.12 -23.03
C MET A 170 -0.19 -3.37 -23.31
N SER A 171 0.14 -3.69 -24.57
CA SER A 171 1.53 -3.58 -25.05
C SER A 171 2.00 -2.12 -25.02
N ARG A 172 3.32 -1.90 -25.00
CA ARG A 172 3.88 -0.54 -25.02
C ARG A 172 3.37 0.28 -26.21
N ARG A 173 3.25 -0.32 -27.40
CA ARG A 173 2.77 0.36 -28.61
C ARG A 173 1.30 0.79 -28.47
N GLU A 174 0.44 -0.10 -27.97
CA GLU A 174 -0.97 0.21 -27.74
C GLU A 174 -1.13 1.32 -26.70
N ALA A 175 -0.36 1.24 -25.61
CA ALA A 175 -0.38 2.28 -24.58
C ALA A 175 0.11 3.63 -25.11
N CYS A 176 1.20 3.67 -25.90
CA CYS A 176 1.63 4.89 -26.58
C CYS A 176 0.54 5.48 -27.47
N ALA A 177 -0.11 4.65 -28.30
CA ALA A 177 -1.20 5.11 -29.15
C ALA A 177 -2.41 5.62 -28.34
N TYR A 178 -2.77 4.92 -27.26
CA TYR A 178 -3.89 5.28 -26.38
C TYR A 178 -3.69 6.64 -25.72
N PHE A 179 -2.49 6.92 -25.21
CA PHE A 179 -2.16 8.19 -24.55
C PHE A 179 -1.66 9.27 -25.51
N GLY A 180 -1.66 9.04 -26.83
CA GLY A 180 -1.19 10.03 -27.81
C GLY A 180 0.32 10.32 -27.75
N LEU A 181 1.11 9.35 -27.28
CA LEU A 181 2.57 9.45 -27.15
C LEU A 181 3.30 8.84 -28.35
N ASP A 182 4.49 9.36 -28.67
CA ASP A 182 5.32 8.80 -29.74
C ASP A 182 6.12 7.59 -29.22
N GLU A 183 5.91 6.42 -29.82
CA GLU A 183 6.59 5.19 -29.40
C GLU A 183 8.12 5.23 -29.56
N ARG A 184 8.64 6.11 -30.42
CA ARG A 184 10.08 6.26 -30.68
C ARG A 184 10.78 7.07 -29.59
N LYS A 185 10.05 7.90 -28.86
CA LYS A 185 10.58 8.74 -27.78
C LYS A 185 10.69 7.98 -26.47
N LYS A 186 11.60 8.44 -25.62
CA LYS A 186 11.67 7.98 -24.23
C LYS A 186 10.59 8.69 -23.43
N THR A 187 9.93 7.96 -22.55
CA THR A 187 8.86 8.51 -21.69
C THR A 187 9.29 8.50 -20.24
N VAL A 188 9.12 9.63 -19.56
CA VAL A 188 9.31 9.76 -18.11
C VAL A 188 7.94 9.89 -17.44
N LEU A 189 7.67 8.99 -16.49
CA LEU A 189 6.46 9.02 -15.67
C LEU A 189 6.67 9.92 -14.45
N LEU A 190 5.78 10.88 -14.24
CA LEU A 190 5.78 11.78 -13.09
C LEU A 190 4.67 11.37 -12.12
N MET A 191 5.00 10.85 -10.95
CA MET A 191 4.03 10.43 -9.93
C MET A 191 4.20 11.30 -8.67
N PRO A 192 3.61 12.52 -8.65
CA PRO A 192 3.85 13.49 -7.57
C PRO A 192 3.14 13.16 -6.25
N GLY A 193 2.33 12.11 -6.23
CA GLY A 193 1.59 11.66 -5.05
C GLY A 193 0.08 11.66 -5.27
N SER A 194 -0.65 11.15 -4.28
CA SER A 194 -2.12 11.07 -4.32
C SER A 194 -2.79 12.13 -3.47
N ARG A 195 -2.03 12.88 -2.66
CA ARG A 195 -2.56 13.94 -1.80
C ARG A 195 -2.24 15.31 -2.37
N VAL A 196 -3.18 16.25 -2.26
CA VAL A 196 -3.01 17.64 -2.72
C VAL A 196 -1.72 18.28 -2.21
N GLN A 197 -1.33 18.01 -0.96
CA GLN A 197 -0.09 18.54 -0.37
C GLN A 197 1.18 17.94 -1.01
N GLU A 198 1.16 16.65 -1.35
CA GLU A 198 2.26 15.98 -2.05
C GLU A 198 2.41 16.57 -3.45
N VAL A 199 1.30 16.69 -4.18
CA VAL A 199 1.26 17.27 -5.53
C VAL A 199 1.82 18.70 -5.53
N ARG A 200 1.30 19.57 -4.66
CA ARG A 200 1.79 20.96 -4.53
C ARG A 200 3.25 21.05 -4.08
N GLY A 201 3.72 20.10 -3.28
CA GLY A 201 5.08 20.11 -2.73
C GLY A 201 6.16 19.53 -3.67
N LEU A 202 5.78 18.62 -4.56
CA LEU A 202 6.71 17.85 -5.39
C LEU A 202 6.61 18.17 -6.89
N LEU A 203 5.40 18.31 -7.43
CA LEU A 203 5.19 18.46 -8.89
C LEU A 203 5.94 19.66 -9.48
N PRO A 204 5.95 20.86 -8.87
CA PRO A 204 6.74 21.99 -9.41
C PRO A 204 8.22 21.66 -9.57
N CYS A 205 8.82 20.97 -8.60
CA CYS A 205 10.23 20.57 -8.67
C CYS A 205 10.46 19.50 -9.74
N MET A 206 9.53 18.54 -9.90
CA MET A 206 9.57 17.55 -10.97
C MET A 206 9.50 18.19 -12.36
N LEU A 207 8.66 19.22 -12.54
CA LEU A 207 8.52 19.94 -13.81
C LEU A 207 9.76 20.75 -14.16
N GLU A 208 10.38 21.42 -13.19
CA GLU A 208 11.67 22.08 -13.40
C GLU A 208 12.78 21.05 -13.73
N ALA A 209 12.76 19.88 -13.09
CA ALA A 209 13.68 18.79 -13.44
C ALA A 209 13.41 18.25 -14.86
N ALA A 210 12.16 18.19 -15.30
CA ALA A 210 11.78 17.76 -16.63
C ALA A 210 12.41 18.63 -17.74
N LYS A 211 12.56 19.94 -17.50
CA LYS A 211 13.30 20.85 -18.40
C LYS A 211 14.77 20.42 -18.55
N LEU A 212 15.43 20.17 -17.43
CA LEU A 212 16.85 19.74 -17.40
C LEU A 212 17.02 18.36 -18.04
N ILE A 213 16.12 17.41 -17.74
CA ILE A 213 16.11 16.09 -18.35
C ILE A 213 15.96 16.19 -19.88
N ARG A 214 15.05 17.03 -20.38
CA ARG A 214 14.89 17.24 -21.83
C ARG A 214 16.15 17.86 -22.46
N GLN A 215 16.81 18.78 -21.76
CA GLN A 215 18.05 19.40 -22.23
C GLN A 215 19.21 18.39 -22.33
N GLU A 216 19.33 17.47 -21.38
CA GLU A 216 20.46 16.54 -21.28
C GLU A 216 20.22 15.19 -21.98
N ALA A 217 19.00 14.67 -21.93
CA ALA A 217 18.64 13.36 -22.48
C ALA A 217 18.02 13.41 -23.89
N GLY A 218 17.73 14.61 -24.41
CA GLY A 218 17.18 14.81 -25.76
C GLY A 218 15.66 14.73 -25.83
N ASP A 219 15.13 14.09 -26.88
CA ASP A 219 13.70 14.07 -27.19
C ASP A 219 12.92 13.11 -26.25
N VAL A 220 12.63 13.62 -25.05
CA VAL A 220 11.90 12.95 -23.97
C VAL A 220 10.50 13.55 -23.84
N GLN A 221 9.50 12.67 -23.67
CA GLN A 221 8.11 13.03 -23.38
C GLN A 221 7.74 12.68 -21.93
N PHE A 222 6.74 13.37 -21.37
CA PHE A 222 6.34 13.23 -19.97
C PHE A 222 4.86 12.85 -19.87
N ILE A 223 4.57 11.94 -18.94
CA ILE A 223 3.20 11.53 -18.62
C ILE A 223 3.00 11.53 -17.10
N LEU A 224 1.81 11.88 -16.63
CA LEU A 224 1.45 11.97 -15.22
C LEU A 224 0.10 11.26 -14.98
N PRO A 225 0.02 10.29 -14.06
CA PRO A 225 -1.25 9.70 -13.68
C PRO A 225 -1.98 10.61 -12.69
N ARG A 226 -3.23 11.00 -13.01
CA ARG A 226 -4.08 11.75 -12.10
C ARG A 226 -4.76 10.79 -11.11
N ALA A 227 -4.51 10.98 -9.82
CA ALA A 227 -5.27 10.29 -8.78
C ALA A 227 -6.68 10.90 -8.66
N SER A 228 -7.68 10.08 -8.33
CA SER A 228 -9.10 10.52 -8.19
C SER A 228 -9.32 11.62 -7.14
N THR A 229 -8.40 11.75 -6.19
CA THR A 229 -8.36 12.77 -5.15
C THR A 229 -7.80 14.12 -5.61
N ILE A 230 -7.27 14.20 -6.84
CA ILE A 230 -6.60 15.37 -7.40
C ILE A 230 -7.46 15.95 -8.51
N ASP A 231 -7.85 17.21 -8.33
CA ASP A 231 -8.58 17.98 -9.33
C ASP A 231 -7.69 18.27 -10.55
N GLU A 232 -8.25 18.15 -11.75
CA GLU A 232 -7.59 18.51 -13.00
C GLU A 232 -7.17 19.99 -13.01
N VAL A 233 -7.97 20.88 -12.42
CA VAL A 233 -7.67 22.32 -12.29
C VAL A 233 -6.36 22.54 -11.54
N LEU A 234 -6.12 21.77 -10.47
CA LEU A 234 -4.87 21.88 -9.71
C LEU A 234 -3.66 21.46 -10.55
N LEU A 235 -3.79 20.42 -11.38
CA LEU A 235 -2.70 19.99 -12.26
C LEU A 235 -2.42 21.04 -13.34
N ASP A 236 -3.46 21.59 -13.94
CA ASP A 236 -3.38 22.66 -14.93
C ASP A 236 -2.66 23.91 -14.39
N GLU A 237 -3.01 24.33 -13.17
CA GLU A 237 -2.36 25.46 -12.46
C GLU A 237 -0.86 25.27 -12.28
N LEU A 238 -0.40 24.02 -12.13
CA LEU A 238 1.01 23.70 -11.91
C LEU A 238 1.77 23.42 -13.21
N ILE A 239 1.14 22.74 -14.17
CA ILE A 239 1.78 22.29 -15.41
C ILE A 239 1.88 23.43 -16.43
N LYS A 240 0.80 24.18 -16.68
CA LYS A 240 0.77 25.21 -17.73
C LYS A 240 1.87 26.27 -17.57
N PRO A 241 2.13 26.84 -16.37
CA PRO A 241 3.20 27.82 -16.19
C PRO A 241 4.61 27.25 -16.34
N SER A 242 4.77 25.92 -16.24
CA SER A 242 6.09 25.29 -16.34
C SER A 242 6.64 25.31 -17.77
N GLY A 243 5.79 25.38 -18.80
CA GLY A 243 6.22 25.28 -20.20
C GLY A 243 6.69 23.88 -20.63
N ILE A 244 6.41 22.84 -19.81
CA ILE A 244 6.62 21.45 -20.17
C ILE A 244 5.28 20.83 -20.56
N ASP A 245 5.22 20.28 -21.78
CA ASP A 245 4.11 19.41 -22.18
C ASP A 245 4.15 18.10 -21.39
N VAL A 246 3.09 17.86 -20.62
CA VAL A 246 2.86 16.64 -19.84
C VAL A 246 1.51 16.06 -20.25
N THR A 247 1.51 14.82 -20.70
CA THR A 247 0.25 14.08 -20.93
C THR A 247 -0.33 13.67 -19.58
N ILE A 248 -1.59 14.01 -19.34
CA ILE A 248 -2.30 13.56 -18.13
C ILE A 248 -3.06 12.29 -18.48
N GLY A 249 -2.78 11.20 -17.77
CA GLY A 249 -3.49 9.94 -17.89
C GLY A 249 -4.46 9.74 -16.72
N GLU A 250 -5.65 9.27 -17.03
CA GLU A 250 -6.62 8.80 -16.05
C GLU A 250 -6.80 7.30 -16.16
N ASP A 251 -6.91 6.64 -15.01
CA ASP A 251 -6.93 5.19 -14.89
C ASP A 251 -5.71 4.55 -15.59
N ARG A 252 -5.60 3.22 -15.68
CA ARG A 252 -4.53 2.55 -16.45
C ARG A 252 -3.08 2.90 -16.07
N VAL A 253 -2.82 3.19 -14.79
CA VAL A 253 -1.49 3.56 -14.29
C VAL A 253 -0.41 2.52 -14.63
N TYR A 254 -0.75 1.22 -14.63
CA TYR A 254 0.20 0.17 -14.99
C TYR A 254 0.55 0.18 -16.48
N ASP A 255 -0.35 0.61 -17.36
CA ASP A 255 -0.04 0.81 -18.78
C ASP A 255 0.87 2.04 -19.00
N MET A 256 0.68 3.10 -18.19
CA MET A 256 1.60 4.24 -18.15
C MET A 256 2.98 3.84 -17.62
N MET A 257 3.06 2.95 -16.62
CA MET A 257 4.34 2.41 -16.15
C MET A 257 5.01 1.58 -17.24
N ASN A 258 4.25 0.72 -17.92
CA ASN A 258 4.75 -0.17 -18.98
C ASN A 258 5.34 0.57 -20.18
N LEU A 259 4.72 1.68 -20.60
CA LEU A 259 5.24 2.49 -21.71
C LEU A 259 6.46 3.34 -21.34
N SER A 260 6.67 3.55 -20.04
CA SER A 260 7.67 4.46 -19.50
C SER A 260 9.07 3.85 -19.45
N THR A 261 10.08 4.69 -19.66
CA THR A 261 11.49 4.31 -19.57
C THR A 261 12.03 4.44 -18.15
N ALA A 262 11.59 5.49 -17.44
CA ALA A 262 11.91 5.72 -16.04
C ALA A 262 10.77 6.52 -15.38
N ALA A 263 10.72 6.50 -14.04
CA ALA A 263 9.74 7.24 -13.25
C ALA A 263 10.39 8.12 -12.17
N ILE A 264 9.72 9.21 -11.83
CA ILE A 264 9.96 9.95 -10.59
C ILE A 264 8.70 9.78 -9.74
N ALA A 265 8.84 9.17 -8.57
CA ALA A 265 7.70 8.84 -7.72
C ALA A 265 7.83 9.39 -6.31
N ALA A 266 6.74 9.96 -5.80
CA ALA A 266 6.59 10.23 -4.38
C ALA A 266 6.67 8.93 -3.57
N SER A 267 7.15 9.02 -2.33
CA SER A 267 7.20 7.86 -1.42
C SER A 267 5.80 7.29 -1.17
N GLY A 268 5.70 5.95 -1.16
CA GLY A 268 4.47 5.21 -0.91
C GLY A 268 4.38 3.94 -1.75
N THR A 269 3.19 3.38 -1.84
CA THR A 269 2.89 2.15 -2.59
C THR A 269 3.30 2.24 -4.06
N ALA A 270 3.20 3.43 -4.66
CA ALA A 270 3.63 3.69 -6.04
C ALA A 270 5.06 3.20 -6.33
N THR A 271 5.98 3.33 -5.37
CA THR A 271 7.37 2.89 -5.54
C THR A 271 7.52 1.36 -5.56
N LEU A 272 6.64 0.64 -4.86
CA LEU A 272 6.57 -0.82 -4.94
C LEU A 272 5.91 -1.26 -6.24
N GLU A 273 4.86 -0.57 -6.68
CA GLU A 273 4.19 -0.86 -7.96
C GLU A 273 5.16 -0.67 -9.14
N THR A 274 5.93 0.43 -9.18
CA THR A 274 6.93 0.61 -10.23
C THR A 274 8.02 -0.45 -10.17
N ALA A 275 8.43 -0.89 -8.97
CA ALA A 275 9.38 -1.98 -8.82
C ALA A 275 8.83 -3.32 -9.36
N LEU A 276 7.56 -3.63 -9.10
CA LEU A 276 6.87 -4.83 -9.61
C LEU A 276 6.70 -4.81 -11.14
N MET A 277 6.49 -3.62 -11.70
CA MET A 277 6.51 -3.37 -13.15
C MET A 277 7.92 -3.39 -13.75
N GLY A 278 8.97 -3.47 -12.92
CA GLY A 278 10.35 -3.41 -13.37
C GLY A 278 10.75 -2.05 -13.93
N LEU A 279 10.08 -0.96 -13.56
CA LEU A 279 10.33 0.39 -14.05
C LEU A 279 11.40 1.11 -13.18
N PRO A 280 12.58 1.44 -13.74
CA PRO A 280 13.58 2.27 -13.06
C PRO A 280 12.95 3.53 -12.48
N THR A 281 13.07 3.73 -11.17
CA THR A 281 12.35 4.81 -10.47
C THR A 281 13.29 5.57 -9.56
N LEU A 282 13.22 6.89 -9.61
CA LEU A 282 13.75 7.79 -8.58
C LEU A 282 12.65 8.08 -7.56
N LEU A 283 12.90 7.72 -6.29
CA LEU A 283 12.01 8.11 -5.21
C LEU A 283 12.34 9.54 -4.77
N VAL A 284 11.32 10.38 -4.68
CA VAL A 284 11.41 11.70 -4.05
C VAL A 284 10.48 11.80 -2.86
N TYR A 285 10.93 12.44 -1.79
CA TYR A 285 10.13 12.58 -0.59
C TYR A 285 10.30 13.94 0.06
N ARG A 286 9.19 14.62 0.28
CA ARG A 286 9.13 15.93 0.95
C ARG A 286 7.94 15.97 1.90
N VAL A 287 8.18 16.31 3.16
CA VAL A 287 7.14 16.57 4.17
C VAL A 287 7.43 17.89 4.88
N ASN A 288 6.55 18.32 5.77
CA ASN A 288 6.83 19.48 6.60
C ASN A 288 8.13 19.25 7.41
N ARG A 289 9.04 20.23 7.37
CA ARG A 289 10.37 20.17 8.03
C ARG A 289 10.29 19.80 9.50
N LEU A 290 9.24 20.25 10.20
CA LEU A 290 9.00 19.91 11.61
C LEU A 290 8.71 18.41 11.79
N THR A 291 7.85 17.85 10.92
CA THR A 291 7.52 16.42 10.91
C THR A 291 8.73 15.57 10.58
N TYR A 292 9.55 16.00 9.61
CA TYR A 292 10.76 15.29 9.23
C TYR A 292 11.81 15.27 10.34
N TRP A 293 12.04 16.41 11.00
CA TRP A 293 12.97 16.51 12.10
C TRP A 293 12.55 15.63 13.27
N LEU A 294 11.26 15.64 13.64
CA LEU A 294 10.71 14.74 14.65
C LEU A 294 10.86 13.27 14.25
N SER A 295 10.60 12.90 13.00
CA SER A 295 10.74 11.51 12.54
C SER A 295 12.19 11.02 12.59
N LYS A 296 13.18 11.86 12.28
CA LYS A 296 14.60 11.50 12.36
C LYS A 296 15.09 11.26 13.79
N VAL A 297 14.54 12.01 14.75
CA VAL A 297 14.87 11.83 16.17
C VAL A 297 14.22 10.57 16.74
N LEU A 298 13.04 10.19 16.23
CA LEU A 298 12.26 9.05 16.73
C LEU A 298 12.62 7.71 16.07
N VAL A 299 13.07 7.69 14.82
CA VAL A 299 13.34 6.46 14.07
C VAL A 299 14.62 6.59 13.24
N HIS A 300 15.57 5.68 13.42
CA HIS A 300 16.70 5.50 12.50
C HIS A 300 16.22 4.67 11.31
N ILE A 301 16.02 5.32 10.16
CA ILE A 301 15.59 4.67 8.92
C ILE A 301 16.62 5.02 7.83
N ASP A 302 17.24 4.01 7.22
CA ASP A 302 18.24 4.19 6.15
C ASP A 302 17.60 4.33 4.74
N SER A 303 16.33 3.97 4.61
CA SER A 303 15.54 4.00 3.37
C SER A 303 14.05 4.16 3.65
N ILE A 304 13.36 5.02 2.89
CA ILE A 304 11.91 5.25 3.07
C ILE A 304 11.08 4.58 1.98
N GLY A 305 11.69 4.20 0.85
CA GLY A 305 11.02 3.48 -0.23
C GLY A 305 10.82 2.02 0.12
N LEU A 306 9.60 1.52 -0.12
CA LEU A 306 9.28 0.11 0.10
C LEU A 306 10.27 -0.85 -0.59
N PRO A 307 10.67 -0.63 -1.86
CA PRO A 307 11.65 -1.52 -2.51
C PRO A 307 12.97 -1.63 -1.75
N ASN A 308 13.47 -0.52 -1.23
CA ASN A 308 14.74 -0.48 -0.49
C ASN A 308 14.61 -1.09 0.90
N ILE A 309 13.49 -0.84 1.59
CA ILE A 309 13.19 -1.45 2.89
C ILE A 309 13.09 -2.97 2.76
N ILE A 310 12.35 -3.45 1.75
CA ILE A 310 12.16 -4.88 1.46
C ILE A 310 13.49 -5.58 1.24
N MET A 311 14.40 -4.95 0.50
CA MET A 311 15.70 -5.54 0.17
C MET A 311 16.76 -5.33 1.26
N GLY A 312 16.49 -4.47 2.25
CA GLY A 312 17.45 -4.10 3.29
C GLY A 312 18.64 -3.26 2.78
N HIS A 313 18.60 -2.81 1.53
CA HIS A 313 19.61 -1.93 0.92
C HIS A 313 18.99 -1.11 -0.20
N ARG A 314 19.69 -0.05 -0.65
CA ARG A 314 19.21 0.81 -1.74
C ARG A 314 19.30 0.10 -3.10
N VAL A 315 18.16 -0.36 -3.61
CA VAL A 315 17.96 -0.88 -4.98
C VAL A 315 17.50 0.21 -5.95
N ILE A 316 16.81 1.23 -5.45
CA ILE A 316 16.46 2.44 -6.19
C ILE A 316 17.05 3.68 -5.50
N PRO A 317 17.43 4.73 -6.25
CA PRO A 317 17.86 5.98 -5.64
C PRO A 317 16.70 6.70 -4.96
N GLU A 318 17.02 7.41 -3.88
CA GLU A 318 16.07 8.22 -3.12
C GLU A 318 16.66 9.62 -2.88
N LEU A 319 15.85 10.67 -3.04
CA LEU A 319 16.17 12.04 -2.65
C LEU A 319 15.21 12.51 -1.56
N TRP A 320 15.76 13.01 -0.45
CA TRP A 320 14.97 13.40 0.70
C TRP A 320 15.02 14.91 0.96
N GLN A 321 13.85 15.51 1.16
CA GLN A 321 13.65 16.89 1.62
C GLN A 321 14.43 17.93 0.77
N ASP A 322 15.53 18.42 1.32
CA ASP A 322 16.39 19.46 0.74
C ASP A 322 17.20 18.90 -0.44
N GLU A 323 17.36 17.58 -0.55
CA GLU A 323 17.96 16.92 -1.71
C GLU A 323 17.04 16.90 -2.93
N VAL A 324 15.73 17.13 -2.75
CA VAL A 324 14.73 17.15 -3.83
C VAL A 324 14.83 18.48 -4.59
N THR A 325 15.90 18.64 -5.34
CA THR A 325 16.14 19.79 -6.21
C THR A 325 16.01 19.39 -7.68
N PRO A 326 15.68 20.32 -8.60
CA PRO A 326 15.59 20.01 -10.02
C PRO A 326 16.87 19.38 -10.58
N GLY A 327 18.03 19.91 -10.18
CA GLY A 327 19.33 19.41 -10.60
C GLY A 327 19.63 18.00 -10.08
N ASN A 328 19.34 17.71 -8.81
CA ASN A 328 19.56 16.36 -8.27
C ASN A 328 18.62 15.33 -8.90
N ILE A 329 17.36 15.72 -9.16
CA ILE A 329 16.40 14.87 -9.86
C ILE A 329 16.92 14.58 -11.27
N ALA A 330 17.32 15.60 -12.04
CA ALA A 330 17.84 15.42 -13.38
C ALA A 330 19.10 14.55 -13.40
N ALA A 331 20.07 14.82 -12.52
CA ALA A 331 21.30 14.06 -12.41
C ALA A 331 21.08 12.56 -12.12
N ALA A 332 20.04 12.23 -11.34
CA ALA A 332 19.66 10.84 -11.07
C ALA A 332 18.88 10.20 -12.23
N MET A 333 18.03 10.97 -12.92
CA MET A 333 17.14 10.48 -13.97
C MET A 333 17.82 10.32 -15.33
N VAL A 334 18.70 11.25 -15.72
CA VAL A 334 19.34 11.24 -17.05
C VAL A 334 20.07 9.91 -17.32
N PRO A 335 20.91 9.37 -16.40
CA PRO A 335 21.54 8.07 -16.61
C PRO A 335 20.54 6.91 -16.74
N MET A 336 19.38 6.95 -16.07
CA MET A 336 18.34 5.92 -16.23
C MET A 336 17.73 5.93 -17.62
N ILE A 337 17.72 7.09 -18.29
CA ILE A 337 17.12 7.28 -19.61
C ILE A 337 18.13 6.98 -20.72
N THR A 338 19.37 7.47 -20.58
CA THR A 338 20.39 7.47 -21.64
C THR A 338 21.37 6.30 -21.56
N ASP A 339 21.70 5.83 -20.35
CA ASP A 339 22.65 4.73 -20.15
C ASP A 339 21.92 3.38 -20.06
N LYS A 340 22.12 2.56 -21.10
CA LYS A 340 21.54 1.23 -21.19
C LYS A 340 22.04 0.29 -20.08
N ALA A 341 23.32 0.31 -19.75
CA ALA A 341 23.90 -0.57 -18.74
C ALA A 341 23.37 -0.21 -17.34
N ARG A 342 23.30 1.09 -17.03
CA ARG A 342 22.70 1.57 -15.77
C ARG A 342 21.25 1.15 -15.63
N ARG A 343 20.48 1.27 -16.72
CA ARG A 343 19.07 0.87 -16.77
C ARG A 343 18.90 -0.65 -16.62
N GLU A 344 19.73 -1.46 -17.25
CA GLU A 344 19.70 -2.92 -17.11
C GLU A 344 20.02 -3.37 -15.68
N ALA A 345 21.01 -2.74 -15.02
CA ALA A 345 21.32 -3.02 -13.62
C ALA A 345 20.16 -2.69 -12.66
N LEU A 346 19.41 -1.60 -12.94
CA LEU A 346 18.19 -1.28 -12.21
C LEU A 346 17.09 -2.32 -12.48
N HIS A 347 16.88 -2.74 -13.73
CA HIS A 347 15.91 -3.80 -14.04
C HIS A 347 16.21 -5.10 -13.28
N GLU A 348 17.48 -5.52 -13.20
CA GLU A 348 17.88 -6.71 -12.44
C GLU A 348 17.59 -6.55 -10.94
N SER A 349 17.90 -5.37 -10.38
CA SER A 349 17.61 -5.05 -8.98
C SER A 349 16.11 -5.09 -8.69
N LEU A 350 15.29 -4.54 -9.59
CA LEU A 350 13.83 -4.55 -9.47
C LEU A 350 13.23 -5.95 -9.65
N ALA A 351 13.82 -6.79 -10.52
CA ALA A 351 13.44 -8.19 -10.64
C ALA A 351 13.74 -8.98 -9.36
N ALA A 352 14.80 -8.62 -8.61
CA ALA A 352 15.03 -9.17 -7.28
C ALA A 352 13.93 -8.76 -6.28
N VAL A 353 13.50 -7.49 -6.28
CA VAL A 353 12.35 -7.03 -5.45
C VAL A 353 11.11 -7.86 -5.75
N ARG A 354 10.76 -8.04 -7.04
CA ARG A 354 9.60 -8.85 -7.45
C ARG A 354 9.67 -10.27 -6.93
N ARG A 355 10.82 -10.95 -7.04
CA ARG A 355 11.01 -12.31 -6.53
C ARG A 355 10.79 -12.39 -5.00
N THR A 356 11.22 -11.37 -4.26
CA THR A 356 11.02 -11.30 -2.80
C THR A 356 9.53 -11.17 -2.41
N MET A 357 8.70 -10.58 -3.27
CA MET A 357 7.25 -10.40 -3.04
C MET A 357 6.42 -11.69 -3.19
N GLY A 358 7.07 -12.80 -3.54
CA GLY A 358 6.45 -14.10 -3.68
C GLY A 358 5.71 -14.29 -5.00
N GLU A 359 5.05 -15.44 -5.12
CA GLU A 359 4.30 -15.81 -6.31
C GLU A 359 2.87 -15.22 -6.31
N PRO A 360 2.22 -15.10 -7.48
CA PRO A 360 0.79 -14.79 -7.57
C PRO A 360 -0.10 -15.71 -6.71
N GLY A 361 -1.28 -15.25 -6.33
CA GLY A 361 -2.27 -15.96 -5.50
C GLY A 361 -2.17 -15.64 -4.01
N ALA A 362 -1.70 -14.44 -3.65
CA ALA A 362 -1.49 -14.07 -2.25
C ALA A 362 -2.79 -13.99 -1.45
N VAL A 363 -3.85 -13.49 -2.08
CA VAL A 363 -5.19 -13.40 -1.46
C VAL A 363 -5.79 -14.80 -1.29
N GLN A 364 -5.66 -15.69 -2.27
CA GLN A 364 -6.14 -17.06 -2.18
C GLN A 364 -5.43 -17.85 -1.08
N ARG A 365 -4.10 -17.73 -0.97
CA ARG A 365 -3.35 -18.35 0.14
C ARG A 365 -3.77 -17.80 1.50
N THR A 366 -4.01 -16.50 1.60
CA THR A 366 -4.56 -15.87 2.82
C THR A 366 -5.93 -16.44 3.18
N ALA A 367 -6.85 -16.54 2.21
CA ALA A 367 -8.18 -17.10 2.42
C ALA A 367 -8.10 -18.56 2.89
N GLN A 368 -7.30 -19.39 2.22
CA GLN A 368 -7.09 -20.78 2.57
C GLN A 368 -6.56 -20.93 4.01
N ALA A 369 -5.54 -20.16 4.38
CA ALA A 369 -4.97 -20.19 5.72
C ALA A 369 -5.97 -19.80 6.82
N ILE A 370 -6.88 -18.86 6.54
CA ILE A 370 -7.94 -18.47 7.48
C ILE A 370 -8.97 -19.59 7.65
N LEU A 371 -9.39 -20.23 6.56
CA LEU A 371 -10.34 -21.35 6.61
C LEU A 371 -9.75 -22.54 7.37
N ASP A 372 -8.50 -22.89 7.10
CA ASP A 372 -7.81 -23.99 7.77
C ASP A 372 -7.65 -23.70 9.26
N PHE A 373 -7.21 -22.50 9.62
CA PHE A 373 -7.10 -22.06 11.01
C PHE A 373 -8.45 -22.14 11.76
N ALA A 374 -9.54 -21.66 11.15
CA ALA A 374 -10.87 -21.70 11.76
C ALA A 374 -11.38 -23.15 11.93
N ARG A 375 -11.14 -24.04 10.95
CA ARG A 375 -11.55 -25.44 11.00
C ARG A 375 -10.78 -26.25 12.04
N GLU A 376 -9.46 -26.08 12.12
CA GLU A 376 -8.62 -26.76 13.11
C GLU A 376 -9.04 -26.43 14.55
N ARG A 377 -9.39 -25.16 14.79
CA ARG A 377 -9.90 -24.70 16.09
C ARG A 377 -11.25 -25.32 16.44
N GLY A 378 -12.21 -25.28 15.51
CA GLY A 378 -13.52 -25.92 15.72
C GLY A 378 -13.41 -27.41 16.02
N ALA A 379 -12.46 -28.11 15.40
CA ALA A 379 -12.20 -29.52 15.68
C ALA A 379 -11.59 -29.75 17.08
N HIS A 380 -10.69 -28.89 17.54
CA HIS A 380 -10.12 -28.98 18.90
C HIS A 380 -11.14 -28.70 20.00
N GLU A 381 -12.06 -27.77 19.78
CA GLU A 381 -13.14 -27.47 20.73
C GLU A 381 -14.22 -28.56 20.79
N ALA A 382 -14.45 -29.31 19.69
CA ALA A 382 -15.41 -30.42 19.67
C ALA A 382 -14.91 -31.70 20.38
N ILE A 383 -13.60 -31.80 20.64
CA ILE A 383 -12.96 -32.99 21.24
C ILE A 383 -12.72 -32.80 22.75
N GLN A 384 -12.73 -31.55 23.25
CA GLN A 384 -12.63 -31.21 24.68
C GLN A 384 -14.02 -31.11 25.31
#